data_AF-A0A956U699-F1
#
_entry.id   AF-A0A956U699-F1
#
_cell.length_a   1.000
_cell.length_b   1.000
_cell.length_c   1.000
_cell.angle_alpha   90.00
_cell.angle_beta   90.00
_cell.angle_gamma   90.00
#
_symmetry.space_group_name_H-M   'P 1'
#
loop_
_entity.id
_entity.type
_entity.pdbx_description
1 polymer ?
#
loop_
_entity_poly.entity_id
_entity_poly.type
_entity_poly.pdbx_seq_one_letter_code
_entity_poly.pdbx_strand_id
1 'polypeptide(L)'
;MFKGAPDENLKEDSLHLKEGKESESSRSLARQGSGTTPVRTGLPGSENIPLSDEEKQTRNLLRFTGGILIVASVLCFAYQKYIMNKAMDSLNWPTAHGSVVRNELVGRHLHLLYTYEVSKKKYESNKYYIGAHSGDAAENSYILEQHPKGSNVEVHYNPASPEESCLKPGMSEFFKQSVQLLPIAMLVLGVFAGFLSFLGKGTLKGVNEANKEAKNINRQGVFVYSIARATGLSPVMVSMFSILLLILLAFAGTYLGFRLR
;
A
#
# COMPACT_ATOMS: atom_id res chain seq x y z
N MET A 1 21.76 -6.46 67.03
CA MET A 1 22.42 -5.32 66.36
C MET A 1 21.31 -4.52 65.67
N PHE A 2 20.72 -3.51 66.33
CA PHE A 2 21.11 -2.07 66.26
C PHE A 2 21.18 -1.58 64.80
N LYS A 3 20.57 -0.47 64.32
CA LYS A 3 19.94 0.73 64.89
C LYS A 3 19.38 1.48 63.65
N GLY A 4 18.14 1.96 63.60
CA GLY A 4 17.84 3.38 63.86
C GLY A 4 17.48 4.15 62.58
N ALA A 5 16.25 4.67 62.50
CA ALA A 5 15.90 5.86 61.72
C ALA A 5 16.56 7.11 62.35
N PRO A 6 16.58 8.29 61.69
CA PRO A 6 15.46 9.24 61.89
C PRO A 6 15.16 10.25 60.74
N ASP A 7 14.03 10.95 60.94
CA ASP A 7 13.53 12.23 60.37
C ASP A 7 14.52 13.41 60.38
N GLU A 8 14.29 14.39 59.47
CA GLU A 8 14.33 15.86 59.66
C GLU A 8 14.11 16.52 58.28
N ASN A 9 13.04 17.25 57.94
CA ASN A 9 12.40 18.45 58.50
C ASN A 9 13.20 19.76 58.34
N LEU A 10 12.48 20.80 57.89
CA LEU A 10 12.76 22.25 57.96
C LEU A 10 13.79 22.88 56.99
N LYS A 11 13.30 23.78 56.13
CA LYS A 11 13.51 25.23 56.33
C LYS A 11 12.58 26.10 55.48
N GLU A 12 11.71 26.80 56.19
CA GLU A 12 11.18 28.11 55.83
C GLU A 12 12.30 29.16 55.83
N ASP A 13 12.20 30.17 54.97
CA ASP A 13 12.47 31.60 55.21
C ASP A 13 12.43 32.32 53.85
N SER A 14 11.40 33.11 53.53
CA SER A 14 11.01 34.43 54.07
C SER A 14 11.70 35.61 53.37
N LEU A 15 10.84 36.54 52.93
CA LEU A 15 11.03 38.01 52.85
C LEU A 15 12.11 38.59 51.92
N HIS A 16 11.68 39.41 50.94
CA HIS A 16 11.82 40.86 51.10
C HIS A 16 10.97 41.67 50.10
N LEU A 17 10.14 42.54 50.68
CA LEU A 17 9.50 43.70 50.06
C LEU A 17 10.52 44.63 49.39
N LYS A 18 10.10 45.31 48.32
CA LYS A 18 10.33 46.76 48.18
C LYS A 18 9.14 47.45 47.51
N GLU A 19 8.48 48.26 48.32
CA GLU A 19 7.56 49.31 47.93
C GLU A 19 8.29 50.41 47.15
N GLY A 20 7.55 51.10 46.29
CA GLY A 20 7.92 52.36 45.67
C GLY A 20 6.67 53.10 45.21
N LYS A 21 6.03 53.83 46.15
CA LYS A 21 5.16 55.00 45.91
C LYS A 21 6.03 56.14 45.37
N GLU A 22 5.62 56.92 44.39
CA GLU A 22 4.89 58.22 44.44
C GLU A 22 5.39 58.95 43.17
N SER A 23 4.75 59.84 42.42
CA SER A 23 3.65 60.80 42.58
C SER A 23 3.22 61.16 41.14
N GLU A 24 1.93 61.14 40.83
CA GLU A 24 1.07 62.33 40.73
C GLU A 24 1.58 63.50 39.88
N SER A 25 0.83 63.80 38.82
CA SER A 25 0.18 65.10 38.59
C SER A 25 0.46 65.76 37.24
N SER A 26 -0.66 65.98 36.54
CA SER A 26 -0.93 67.09 35.63
C SER A 26 -0.42 67.00 34.18
N ARG A 27 -1.33 66.58 33.28
CA ARG A 27 -1.89 67.49 32.27
C ARG A 27 -3.17 66.94 31.65
N SER A 28 -4.26 67.56 32.07
CA SER A 28 -5.55 67.65 31.38
C SER A 28 -5.39 68.19 29.96
N LEU A 29 -6.14 67.65 29.00
CA LEU A 29 -7.13 68.40 28.20
C LEU A 29 -7.76 67.51 27.12
N ALA A 30 -9.08 67.38 27.24
CA ALA A 30 -10.06 67.39 26.16
C ALA A 30 -9.87 66.44 24.96
N ARG A 31 -10.61 65.32 24.98
CA ARG A 31 -11.50 65.01 23.85
C ARG A 31 -12.67 64.14 24.28
N GLN A 32 -13.83 64.78 24.39
CA GLN A 32 -15.13 64.15 24.19
C GLN A 32 -15.12 63.37 22.88
N GLY A 33 -15.48 62.09 22.95
CA GLY A 33 -15.62 61.23 21.79
C GLY A 33 -16.40 59.98 22.17
N SER A 34 -17.73 60.10 22.06
CA SER A 34 -18.66 59.04 21.61
C SER A 34 -18.48 57.66 22.23
N GLY A 35 -19.39 57.31 23.14
CA GLY A 35 -19.59 55.94 23.59
C GLY A 35 -19.81 54.99 22.41
N THR A 36 -18.86 54.09 22.20
CA THR A 36 -19.09 52.81 21.55
C THR A 36 -18.89 51.74 22.60
N THR A 37 -20.02 51.19 23.04
CA THR A 37 -20.09 49.91 23.76
C THR A 37 -19.11 48.91 23.13
N PRO A 38 -18.27 48.22 23.91
CA PRO A 38 -17.58 47.05 23.40
C PRO A 38 -18.65 46.01 23.08
N VAL A 39 -18.98 45.86 21.81
CA VAL A 39 -19.77 44.74 21.31
C VAL A 39 -18.97 43.49 21.66
N ARG A 40 -19.38 42.84 22.74
CA ARG A 40 -18.96 41.49 23.09
C ARG A 40 -19.48 40.58 21.99
N THR A 41 -18.72 40.44 20.92
CA THR A 41 -18.89 39.38 19.93
C THR A 41 -18.58 38.07 20.64
N GLY A 42 -19.56 37.57 21.39
CA GLY A 42 -19.63 36.17 21.73
C GLY A 42 -19.60 35.43 20.41
N LEU A 43 -18.45 34.82 20.09
CA LEU A 43 -18.35 33.83 19.03
C LEU A 43 -19.49 32.83 19.27
N PRO A 44 -20.48 32.74 18.36
CA PRO A 44 -21.53 31.75 18.50
C PRO A 44 -20.87 30.39 18.59
N GLY A 45 -21.37 29.59 19.54
CA GLY A 45 -20.71 28.43 20.09
C GLY A 45 -20.06 27.55 19.04
N SER A 46 -18.90 27.01 19.41
CA SER A 46 -18.36 25.80 18.82
C SER A 46 -19.30 24.63 19.14
N GLU A 47 -20.49 24.66 18.54
CA GLU A 47 -21.44 23.57 18.59
C GLU A 47 -20.75 22.40 17.90
N ASN A 48 -20.55 21.32 18.64
CA ASN A 48 -19.92 20.11 18.14
C ASN A 48 -20.82 19.56 17.04
N ILE A 49 -20.57 19.92 15.78
CA ILE A 49 -21.30 19.38 14.63
C ILE A 49 -21.13 17.85 14.71
N PRO A 50 -22.19 17.09 15.03
CA PRO A 50 -22.10 15.65 15.02
C PRO A 50 -21.78 15.24 13.58
N LEU A 51 -20.80 14.34 13.40
CA LEU A 51 -20.52 13.76 12.08
C LEU A 51 -21.85 13.33 11.45
N SER A 52 -22.12 13.78 10.23
CA SER A 52 -23.34 13.38 9.53
C SER A 52 -23.35 11.86 9.34
N ASP A 53 -24.53 11.24 9.32
CA ASP A 53 -24.63 9.77 9.17
C ASP A 53 -23.89 9.24 7.92
N GLU A 54 -23.76 10.08 6.88
CA GLU A 54 -22.97 9.83 5.68
C GLU A 54 -21.46 9.65 5.97
N GLU A 55 -20.87 10.45 6.86
CA GLU A 55 -19.46 10.33 7.26
C GLU A 55 -19.17 9.06 8.07
N LYS A 56 -20.18 8.60 8.83
CA LYS A 56 -20.10 7.32 9.55
C LYS A 56 -20.21 6.14 8.60
N GLN A 57 -21.11 6.22 7.62
CA GLN A 57 -21.31 5.19 6.59
C GLN A 57 -20.08 5.05 5.68
N THR A 58 -19.54 6.16 5.18
CA THR A 58 -18.32 6.18 4.34
C THR A 58 -17.11 5.59 5.06
N ARG A 59 -16.91 5.88 6.35
CA ARG A 59 -15.82 5.31 7.15
C ARG A 59 -15.98 3.81 7.39
N ASN A 60 -17.20 3.34 7.66
CA ASN A 60 -17.45 1.91 7.83
C ASN A 60 -17.23 1.15 6.52
N LEU A 61 -17.67 1.72 5.39
CA LEU A 61 -17.42 1.17 4.06
C LEU A 61 -15.92 1.07 3.76
N LEU A 62 -15.15 2.13 4.06
CA LEU A 62 -13.71 2.15 3.82
C LEU A 62 -12.95 1.09 4.63
N ARG A 63 -13.36 0.84 5.88
CA ARG A 63 -12.82 -0.26 6.70
C ARG A 63 -13.14 -1.63 6.14
N PHE A 64 -14.39 -1.83 5.71
CA PHE A 64 -14.84 -3.09 5.15
C PHE A 64 -14.10 -3.42 3.84
N THR A 65 -14.04 -2.45 2.92
CA THR A 65 -13.31 -2.59 1.65
C THR A 65 -11.81 -2.80 1.90
N GLY A 66 -11.20 -2.04 2.83
CA GLY A 66 -9.80 -2.23 3.21
C GLY A 66 -9.52 -3.63 3.76
N GLY A 67 -10.42 -4.16 4.60
CA GLY A 67 -10.34 -5.53 5.12
C GLY A 67 -10.41 -6.59 4.03
N ILE A 68 -11.33 -6.44 3.06
CA ILE A 68 -11.44 -7.36 1.91
C ILE A 68 -10.14 -7.38 1.10
N LEU A 69 -9.55 -6.21 0.82
CA LEU A 69 -8.29 -6.12 0.05
C LEU A 69 -7.13 -6.82 0.76
N ILE A 70 -7.06 -6.73 2.09
CA ILE A 70 -6.03 -7.42 2.89
C ILE A 70 -6.23 -8.93 2.82
N VAL A 71 -7.45 -9.43 3.02
CA VAL A 71 -7.75 -10.87 2.95
C VAL A 71 -7.45 -11.41 1.55
N ALA A 72 -7.88 -10.70 0.51
CA ALA A 72 -7.60 -11.07 -0.88
C ALA A 72 -6.10 -11.10 -1.18
N SER A 73 -5.33 -10.13 -0.66
CA SER A 73 -3.87 -10.11 -0.77
C SER A 73 -3.22 -11.34 -0.12
N VAL A 74 -3.64 -11.72 1.09
CA VAL A 74 -3.11 -12.90 1.79
C VAL A 74 -3.43 -14.19 1.03
N LEU A 75 -4.66 -14.34 0.54
CA LEU A 75 -5.06 -15.51 -0.26
C LEU A 75 -4.26 -15.59 -1.57
N CYS A 76 -4.09 -14.45 -2.25
CA CYS A 76 -3.27 -14.37 -3.45
C CYS A 76 -1.83 -14.80 -3.15
N PHE A 77 -1.21 -14.25 -2.10
CA PHE A 77 0.16 -14.59 -1.71
C PHE A 77 0.32 -16.08 -1.35
N ALA A 78 -0.65 -16.66 -0.62
CA ALA A 78 -0.65 -18.09 -0.30
C ALA A 78 -0.71 -18.96 -1.56
N TYR A 79 -1.58 -18.61 -2.52
CA TYR A 79 -1.67 -19.29 -3.80
C TYR A 79 -0.40 -19.17 -4.63
N GLN A 80 0.22 -17.99 -4.66
CA GLN A 80 1.50 -17.78 -5.34
C GLN A 80 2.62 -18.62 -4.74
N LYS A 81 2.73 -18.64 -3.41
CA LYS A 81 3.71 -19.47 -2.70
C LYS A 81 3.53 -20.95 -3.03
N TYR A 82 2.28 -21.41 -3.12
CA TYR A 82 1.96 -22.77 -3.54
C TYR A 82 2.49 -23.09 -4.95
N ILE A 83 2.25 -22.21 -5.94
CA ILE A 83 2.77 -22.40 -7.30
C ILE A 83 4.31 -22.34 -7.33
N MET A 84 4.92 -21.41 -6.59
CA MET A 84 6.38 -21.26 -6.53
C MET A 84 7.05 -22.51 -5.98
N ASN A 85 6.51 -23.07 -4.90
CA ASN A 85 7.03 -24.30 -4.32
C ASN A 85 6.96 -25.44 -5.35
N LYS A 86 5.82 -25.59 -6.04
CA LYS A 86 5.69 -26.58 -7.12
C LYS A 86 6.68 -26.37 -8.26
N ALA A 87 6.90 -25.12 -8.67
CA ALA A 87 7.86 -24.78 -9.70
C ALA A 87 9.30 -25.12 -9.26
N MET A 88 9.64 -24.88 -8.00
CA MET A 88 10.94 -25.27 -7.43
C MET A 88 11.09 -26.79 -7.36
N ASP A 89 10.05 -27.51 -6.94
CA ASP A 89 10.05 -28.98 -6.89
C ASP A 89 10.25 -29.57 -8.30
N SER A 90 9.69 -28.93 -9.32
CA SER A 90 9.81 -29.38 -10.72
C SER A 90 11.24 -29.39 -11.26
N LEU A 91 12.17 -28.65 -10.64
CA LEU A 91 13.58 -28.69 -11.01
C LEU A 91 14.22 -30.06 -10.77
N ASN A 92 13.67 -30.85 -9.84
CA ASN A 92 14.15 -32.18 -9.48
C ASN A 92 13.24 -33.30 -9.99
N TRP A 93 12.24 -32.98 -10.82
CA TRP A 93 11.33 -33.98 -11.34
C TRP A 93 12.05 -34.89 -12.35
N PRO A 94 11.75 -36.21 -12.31
CA PRO A 94 12.22 -37.15 -13.31
C PRO A 94 11.66 -36.79 -14.69
N THR A 95 12.37 -37.25 -15.72
CA THR A 95 12.00 -36.99 -17.11
C THR A 95 11.50 -38.25 -17.82
N ALA A 96 10.62 -38.05 -18.79
CA ALA A 96 10.11 -39.08 -19.69
C ALA A 96 10.12 -38.55 -21.12
N HIS A 97 10.32 -39.46 -22.08
CA HIS A 97 10.22 -39.11 -23.49
C HIS A 97 8.76 -39.01 -23.92
N GLY A 98 8.45 -37.94 -24.65
CA GLY A 98 7.14 -37.70 -25.23
C GLY A 98 7.23 -37.16 -26.65
N SER A 99 6.05 -36.95 -27.24
CA SER A 99 5.89 -36.41 -28.59
C SER A 99 4.83 -35.33 -28.63
N VAL A 100 5.08 -34.27 -29.41
CA VAL A 100 4.11 -33.19 -29.60
C VAL A 100 2.98 -33.63 -30.53
N VAL A 101 1.75 -33.60 -30.03
CA VAL A 101 0.52 -33.96 -30.78
C VAL A 101 -0.05 -32.74 -31.51
N ARG A 102 -0.02 -31.57 -30.86
CA ARG A 102 -0.56 -30.31 -31.41
C ARG A 102 0.33 -29.14 -31.02
N ASN A 103 0.60 -28.25 -31.97
CA ASN A 103 1.33 -27.01 -31.75
C ASN A 103 0.68 -25.88 -32.59
N GLU A 104 -0.34 -25.22 -32.04
CA GLU A 104 -1.10 -24.21 -32.78
C GLU A 104 -1.18 -22.91 -31.98
N LEU A 105 -1.22 -21.77 -32.66
CA LEU A 105 -1.54 -20.48 -32.05
C LEU A 105 -2.98 -20.10 -32.43
N VAL A 106 -3.89 -20.05 -31.47
CA VAL A 106 -5.26 -19.59 -31.70
C VAL A 106 -5.43 -18.20 -31.11
N GLY A 107 -5.36 -17.18 -31.97
CA GLY A 107 -5.34 -15.78 -31.54
C GLY A 107 -4.05 -15.47 -30.77
N ARG A 108 -4.15 -15.28 -29.45
CA ARG A 108 -3.00 -15.07 -28.55
C ARG A 108 -2.71 -16.29 -27.67
N HIS A 109 -3.48 -17.37 -27.79
CA HIS A 109 -3.35 -18.54 -26.94
C HIS A 109 -2.52 -19.63 -27.61
N LEU A 110 -1.50 -20.11 -26.89
CA LEU A 110 -0.68 -21.25 -27.28
C LEU A 110 -1.44 -22.55 -27.00
N HIS A 111 -1.73 -23.31 -28.05
CA HIS A 111 -2.28 -24.67 -27.98
C HIS A 111 -1.17 -25.68 -28.24
N LEU A 112 -0.40 -25.97 -27.19
CA LEU A 112 0.62 -27.01 -27.19
C LEU A 112 0.05 -28.24 -26.48
N LEU A 113 -0.03 -29.38 -27.16
CA LEU A 113 -0.44 -30.66 -26.58
C LEU A 113 0.64 -31.68 -26.87
N TYR A 114 1.09 -32.40 -25.85
CA TYR A 114 2.08 -33.47 -25.99
C TYR A 114 1.66 -34.68 -25.17
N THR A 115 2.13 -35.85 -25.61
CA THR A 115 1.88 -37.13 -24.96
C THR A 115 3.19 -37.75 -24.50
N TYR A 116 3.18 -38.42 -23.36
CA TYR A 116 4.33 -39.09 -22.79
C TYR A 116 3.89 -40.38 -22.09
N GLU A 117 4.82 -41.29 -21.84
CA GLU A 117 4.53 -42.57 -21.22
C GLU A 117 5.35 -42.74 -19.95
N VAL A 118 4.67 -43.07 -18.84
CA VAL A 118 5.28 -43.36 -17.54
C VAL A 118 4.73 -44.69 -17.06
N SER A 119 5.62 -45.65 -16.78
CA SER A 119 5.24 -46.99 -16.31
C SER A 119 4.18 -47.67 -17.18
N LYS A 120 4.32 -47.60 -18.51
CA LYS A 120 3.39 -48.15 -19.51
C LYS A 120 1.99 -47.52 -19.56
N LYS A 121 1.78 -46.41 -18.85
CA LYS A 121 0.56 -45.61 -18.95
C LYS A 121 0.86 -44.32 -19.71
N LYS A 122 0.03 -44.04 -20.71
CA LYS A 122 0.11 -42.82 -21.51
C LYS A 122 -0.59 -41.68 -20.78
N TYR A 123 0.05 -40.52 -20.80
CA TYR A 123 -0.45 -39.27 -20.26
C TYR A 123 -0.37 -38.19 -21.33
N GLU A 124 -1.20 -37.17 -21.17
CA GLU A 124 -1.20 -35.98 -22.02
C GLU A 124 -1.11 -34.73 -21.15
N SER A 125 -0.46 -33.70 -21.66
CA SER A 125 -0.40 -32.40 -20.99
C SER A 125 -0.20 -31.29 -22.01
N ASN A 126 -0.54 -30.08 -21.58
CA ASN A 126 -0.46 -28.87 -22.37
C ASN A 126 0.38 -27.77 -21.68
N LYS A 127 1.08 -28.12 -20.60
CA LYS A 127 1.83 -27.15 -19.80
C LYS A 127 3.26 -27.04 -20.29
N TYR A 128 3.67 -25.83 -20.64
CA TYR A 128 5.06 -25.52 -20.94
C TYR A 128 5.86 -25.25 -19.64
N TYR A 129 5.36 -24.36 -18.77
CA TYR A 129 5.88 -24.09 -17.42
C TYR A 129 4.86 -24.46 -16.33
N ILE A 130 5.32 -24.56 -15.08
CA ILE A 130 4.44 -24.64 -13.91
C ILE A 130 3.77 -23.29 -13.64
N GLY A 131 2.43 -23.29 -13.58
CA GLY A 131 1.63 -22.12 -13.17
C GLY A 131 1.39 -21.06 -14.25
N ALA A 132 2.07 -21.12 -15.40
CA ALA A 132 1.86 -20.16 -16.48
C ALA A 132 0.68 -20.56 -17.38
N HIS A 133 -0.17 -19.60 -17.73
CA HIS A 133 -1.16 -19.72 -18.79
C HIS A 133 -0.75 -18.78 -19.93
N SER A 134 -0.19 -19.33 -21.00
CA SER A 134 0.22 -18.63 -22.23
C SER A 134 1.25 -17.50 -22.01
N GLY A 135 2.41 -17.60 -22.67
CA GLY A 135 3.38 -16.52 -22.74
C GLY A 135 2.88 -15.36 -23.58
N ASP A 136 3.73 -14.35 -23.77
CA ASP A 136 3.43 -13.31 -24.76
C ASP A 136 3.44 -13.89 -26.19
N ALA A 137 3.05 -13.09 -27.18
CA ALA A 137 2.97 -13.58 -28.57
C ALA A 137 4.35 -13.99 -29.14
N ALA A 138 5.43 -13.37 -28.69
CA ALA A 138 6.79 -13.69 -29.15
C ALA A 138 7.29 -14.99 -28.52
N GLU A 139 7.12 -15.16 -27.20
CA GLU A 139 7.42 -16.37 -26.46
C GLU A 139 6.61 -17.56 -26.99
N ASN A 140 5.30 -17.37 -27.24
CA ASN A 140 4.47 -18.43 -27.80
C ASN A 140 4.92 -18.84 -29.20
N SER A 141 5.29 -17.88 -30.05
CA SER A 141 5.82 -18.17 -31.40
C SER A 141 7.14 -18.94 -31.31
N TYR A 142 8.05 -18.50 -30.43
CA TYR A 142 9.30 -19.19 -30.17
C TYR A 142 9.08 -20.64 -29.68
N ILE A 143 8.17 -20.86 -28.74
CA ILE A 143 7.83 -22.20 -28.25
C ILE A 143 7.31 -23.09 -29.39
N LEU A 144 6.46 -22.56 -30.28
CA LEU A 144 5.94 -23.31 -31.43
C LEU A 144 7.02 -23.71 -32.42
N GLU A 145 7.99 -22.82 -32.67
CA GLU A 145 9.13 -23.09 -33.56
C GLU A 145 10.06 -24.16 -32.97
N GLN A 146 10.30 -24.12 -31.66
CA GLN A 146 11.15 -25.12 -30.99
C GLN A 146 10.49 -26.50 -30.85
N HIS A 147 9.16 -26.55 -30.85
CA HIS A 147 8.39 -27.78 -30.64
C HIS A 147 7.38 -28.02 -31.77
N PRO A 148 7.85 -28.35 -32.99
CA PRO A 148 6.98 -28.68 -34.11
C PRO A 148 6.18 -29.95 -33.81
N LYS A 149 4.98 -30.07 -34.39
CA LYS A 149 4.18 -31.30 -34.30
C LYS A 149 4.99 -32.52 -34.71
N GLY A 150 4.92 -33.58 -33.91
CA GLY A 150 5.67 -34.81 -34.10
C GLY A 150 7.12 -34.76 -33.59
N SER A 151 7.60 -33.62 -33.09
CA SER A 151 8.91 -33.58 -32.43
C SER A 151 8.90 -34.39 -31.13
N ASN A 152 10.07 -34.97 -30.84
CA ASN A 152 10.33 -35.59 -29.54
C ASN A 152 10.66 -34.50 -28.53
N VAL A 153 10.08 -34.62 -27.34
CA VAL A 153 10.27 -33.68 -26.24
C VAL A 153 10.61 -34.44 -24.96
N GLU A 154 11.41 -33.80 -24.11
CA GLU A 154 11.65 -34.25 -22.76
C GLU A 154 10.59 -33.65 -21.84
N VAL A 155 9.86 -34.50 -21.14
CA VAL A 155 8.75 -34.11 -20.26
C VAL A 155 9.17 -34.36 -18.82
N HIS A 156 9.18 -33.30 -18.01
CA HIS A 156 9.35 -33.42 -16.56
C HIS A 156 7.99 -33.71 -15.94
N TYR A 157 7.88 -34.79 -15.17
CA TYR A 157 6.62 -35.21 -14.55
C TYR A 157 6.76 -35.34 -13.03
N ASN A 158 5.68 -35.04 -12.31
CA ASN A 158 5.64 -35.22 -10.87
C ASN A 158 5.55 -36.73 -10.54
N PRO A 159 6.54 -37.32 -9.84
CA PRO A 159 6.55 -38.74 -9.54
C PRO A 159 5.42 -39.17 -8.60
N ALA A 160 4.92 -38.26 -7.76
CA ALA A 160 3.78 -38.52 -6.89
C ALA A 160 2.43 -38.44 -7.63
N SER A 161 2.39 -37.70 -8.75
CA SER A 161 1.18 -37.49 -9.56
C SER A 161 1.55 -37.30 -11.03
N PRO A 162 1.76 -38.38 -11.81
CA PRO A 162 2.30 -38.29 -13.17
C PRO A 162 1.46 -37.47 -14.15
N GLU A 163 0.19 -37.19 -13.86
CA GLU A 163 -0.68 -36.30 -14.65
C GLU A 163 -0.20 -34.84 -14.62
N GLU A 164 0.59 -34.46 -13.61
CA GLU A 164 1.21 -33.16 -13.52
C GLU A 164 2.57 -33.18 -14.19
N SER A 165 2.69 -32.50 -15.32
CA SER A 165 3.94 -32.42 -16.08
C SER A 165 4.16 -31.05 -16.70
N CYS A 166 5.41 -30.77 -17.07
CA CYS A 166 5.83 -29.59 -17.82
C CYS A 166 6.98 -29.93 -18.78
N LEU A 167 7.10 -29.19 -19.89
CA LEU A 167 8.26 -29.32 -20.79
C LEU A 167 9.49 -28.62 -20.24
N LYS A 168 9.31 -27.49 -19.57
CA LYS A 168 10.39 -26.72 -18.97
C LYS A 168 10.16 -26.58 -17.47
N PRO A 169 11.07 -27.12 -16.64
CA PRO A 169 10.93 -27.04 -15.20
C PRO A 169 11.12 -25.60 -14.73
N GLY A 170 10.54 -25.30 -13.57
CA GLY A 170 10.50 -23.96 -13.00
C GLY A 170 9.36 -23.12 -13.57
N MET A 171 9.61 -21.82 -13.63
CA MET A 171 8.61 -20.80 -13.92
C MET A 171 9.20 -19.74 -14.86
N SER A 172 8.37 -19.19 -15.74
CA SER A 172 8.79 -18.08 -16.59
C SER A 172 9.18 -16.87 -15.74
N GLU A 173 10.23 -16.17 -16.16
CA GLU A 173 10.75 -15.01 -15.44
C GLU A 173 9.70 -13.87 -15.39
N PHE A 174 8.88 -13.76 -16.45
CA PHE A 174 7.71 -12.89 -16.50
C PHE A 174 6.70 -13.17 -15.39
N PHE A 175 6.39 -14.45 -15.16
CA PHE A 175 5.45 -14.83 -14.09
C PHE A 175 6.07 -14.58 -12.72
N LYS A 176 7.39 -14.79 -12.53
CA LYS A 176 8.05 -14.46 -11.25
C LYS A 176 7.90 -12.98 -10.86
N GLN A 177 8.15 -12.07 -11.79
CA GLN A 177 8.14 -10.63 -11.49
C GLN A 177 6.72 -10.06 -11.39
N SER A 178 5.85 -10.39 -12.34
CA SER A 178 4.48 -9.83 -12.37
C SER A 178 3.63 -10.27 -11.17
N VAL A 179 3.85 -11.49 -10.71
CA VAL A 179 3.02 -12.10 -9.67
C VAL A 179 3.36 -11.57 -8.28
N GLN A 180 4.61 -11.21 -7.99
CA GLN A 180 5.00 -10.66 -6.68
C GLN A 180 4.42 -9.26 -6.40
N LEU A 181 4.16 -8.44 -7.44
CA LEU A 181 3.76 -7.05 -7.27
C LEU A 181 2.29 -6.86 -6.87
N LEU A 182 1.41 -7.69 -7.42
CA LEU A 182 -0.04 -7.59 -7.22
C LEU A 182 -0.46 -7.67 -5.74
N PRO A 183 -0.06 -8.68 -4.94
CA PRO A 183 -0.48 -8.80 -3.55
C PRO A 183 0.07 -7.66 -2.69
N ILE A 184 1.29 -7.18 -2.97
CA ILE A 184 1.89 -6.06 -2.26
C ILE A 184 1.08 -4.78 -2.50
N ALA A 185 0.72 -4.49 -3.76
CA ALA A 185 -0.11 -3.34 -4.10
C ALA A 185 -1.47 -3.39 -3.40
N MET A 186 -2.14 -4.55 -3.42
CA MET A 186 -3.43 -4.74 -2.72
C MET A 186 -3.30 -4.56 -1.20
N LEU A 187 -2.21 -5.05 -0.61
CA LEU A 187 -1.94 -4.89 0.82
C LEU A 187 -1.73 -3.42 1.19
N VAL A 188 -0.92 -2.69 0.42
CA VAL A 188 -0.67 -1.25 0.63
C VAL A 188 -1.98 -0.46 0.53
N LEU A 189 -2.80 -0.73 -0.49
CA LEU A 189 -4.10 -0.07 -0.66
C LEU A 189 -5.08 -0.40 0.48
N GLY A 190 -5.13 -1.65 0.93
CA GLY A 190 -5.97 -2.08 2.04
C GLY A 190 -5.57 -1.44 3.37
N VAL A 191 -4.27 -1.44 3.68
CA VAL A 191 -3.72 -0.78 4.87
C VAL A 191 -3.96 0.72 4.81
N PHE A 192 -3.78 1.35 3.64
CA PHE A 192 -4.04 2.76 3.45
C PHE A 192 -5.51 3.12 3.68
N ALA A 193 -6.45 2.36 3.12
CA ALA A 193 -7.88 2.53 3.37
C ALA A 193 -8.22 2.40 4.86
N GLY A 194 -7.66 1.40 5.55
CA GLY A 194 -7.80 1.23 6.99
C GLY A 194 -7.27 2.43 7.78
N PHE A 195 -6.10 2.96 7.39
CA PHE A 195 -5.46 4.11 8.02
C PHE A 195 -6.25 5.42 7.81
N LEU A 196 -6.74 5.67 6.59
CA LEU A 196 -7.64 6.80 6.31
C LEU A 196 -8.91 6.74 7.17
N SER A 197 -9.46 5.55 7.35
CA SER A 197 -10.62 5.31 8.22
C SER A 197 -10.35 5.57 9.70
N PHE A 198 -9.08 5.63 10.10
CA PHE A 198 -8.64 5.96 11.46
C PHE A 198 -8.40 7.47 11.62
N LEU A 199 -7.77 8.11 10.64
CA LEU A 199 -7.46 9.55 10.64
C LEU A 199 -8.70 10.47 10.58
N GLY A 200 -9.81 10.01 10.01
CA GLY A 200 -11.01 10.83 9.77
C GLY A 200 -11.63 11.52 10.99
N LYS A 201 -11.25 11.20 12.23
CA LYS A 201 -11.72 11.92 13.42
C LYS A 201 -10.95 13.22 13.71
N GLY A 202 -9.67 13.30 13.34
CA GLY A 202 -8.79 14.44 13.66
C GLY A 202 -8.56 15.40 12.48
N THR A 203 -8.60 14.89 11.26
CA THR A 203 -8.20 15.65 10.06
C THR A 203 -9.25 16.70 9.66
N LEU A 204 -10.54 16.47 9.86
CA LEU A 204 -11.59 17.44 9.48
C LEU A 204 -11.60 18.68 10.39
N LYS A 205 -11.36 18.51 11.70
CA LYS A 205 -11.14 19.63 12.62
C LYS A 205 -9.86 20.40 12.29
N GLY A 206 -8.76 19.67 12.06
CA GLY A 206 -7.47 20.26 11.72
C GLY A 206 -7.45 20.99 10.37
N VAL A 207 -8.19 20.56 9.36
CA VAL A 207 -8.29 21.26 8.07
C VAL A 207 -9.06 22.57 8.21
N ASN A 208 -10.15 22.60 8.99
CA ASN A 208 -10.92 23.83 9.22
C ASN A 208 -10.14 24.86 10.06
N GLU A 209 -9.34 24.41 11.02
CA GLU A 209 -8.46 25.27 11.83
C GLU A 209 -7.21 25.70 11.05
N ALA A 210 -6.56 24.78 10.31
CA ALA A 210 -5.42 25.11 9.47
C ALA A 210 -5.79 26.02 8.30
N ASN A 211 -7.03 25.98 7.79
CA ASN A 211 -7.49 26.93 6.77
C ASN A 211 -7.75 28.33 7.37
N LYS A 212 -8.10 28.41 8.67
CA LYS A 212 -8.12 29.67 9.43
C LYS A 212 -6.71 30.21 9.67
N GLU A 213 -5.74 29.37 10.01
CA GLU A 213 -4.35 29.78 10.27
C GLU A 213 -3.51 30.02 9.00
N ALA A 214 -3.74 29.29 7.91
CA ALA A 214 -3.07 29.47 6.62
C ALA A 214 -3.46 30.78 5.90
N LYS A 215 -4.45 31.50 6.44
CA LYS A 215 -4.72 32.90 6.06
C LYS A 215 -3.65 33.86 6.61
N ASN A 216 -2.81 33.42 7.57
CA ASN A 216 -1.96 34.31 8.36
C ASN A 216 -0.45 33.98 8.38
N ILE A 217 0.02 32.88 7.76
CA ILE A 217 1.45 32.47 7.85
C ILE A 217 2.16 32.56 6.49
N ASN A 218 3.27 33.31 6.48
CA ASN A 218 4.22 33.47 5.38
C ASN A 218 5.15 32.24 5.25
N ARG A 219 5.47 31.95 3.98
CA ARG A 219 6.27 30.87 3.38
C ARG A 219 7.43 30.34 4.23
N GLN A 220 7.48 29.01 4.45
CA GLN A 220 8.72 28.19 4.36
C GLN A 220 8.50 26.68 4.07
N GLY A 221 7.25 26.16 3.99
CA GLY A 221 6.96 24.76 3.62
C GLY A 221 6.30 24.58 2.24
N VAL A 222 6.68 25.38 1.24
CA VAL A 222 5.78 25.81 0.15
C VAL A 222 5.27 24.68 -0.75
N PHE A 223 6.00 23.60 -1.00
CA PHE A 223 5.58 22.62 -2.03
C PHE A 223 4.52 21.61 -1.56
N VAL A 224 4.70 21.00 -0.39
CA VAL A 224 3.70 20.05 0.16
C VAL A 224 2.44 20.80 0.58
N TYR A 225 2.60 22.00 1.17
CA TYR A 225 1.47 22.84 1.58
C TYR A 225 0.73 23.50 0.41
N SER A 226 1.39 23.83 -0.71
CA SER A 226 0.70 24.40 -1.88
C SER A 226 -0.19 23.36 -2.55
N ILE A 227 0.29 22.12 -2.71
CA ILE A 227 -0.50 21.02 -3.27
C ILE A 227 -1.65 20.66 -2.32
N ALA A 228 -1.39 20.62 -1.01
CA ALA A 228 -2.43 20.42 0.01
C ALA A 228 -3.53 21.49 -0.09
N ARG A 229 -3.15 22.76 -0.25
CA ARG A 229 -4.09 23.88 -0.41
C ARG A 229 -4.88 23.83 -1.72
N ALA A 230 -4.26 23.40 -2.82
CA ALA A 230 -4.91 23.30 -4.12
C ALA A 230 -5.89 22.11 -4.22
N THR A 231 -5.64 21.04 -3.46
CA THR A 231 -6.41 19.79 -3.52
C THR A 231 -7.38 19.61 -2.35
N GLY A 232 -7.27 20.43 -1.30
CA GLY A 232 -8.01 20.27 -0.04
C GLY A 232 -7.53 19.07 0.80
N LEU A 233 -6.43 18.41 0.40
CA LEU A 233 -5.85 17.27 1.11
C LEU A 233 -4.92 17.76 2.23
N SER A 234 -4.81 17.00 3.32
CA SER A 234 -3.84 17.33 4.37
C SER A 234 -2.39 17.17 3.87
N PRO A 235 -1.40 17.89 4.42
CA PRO A 235 0.02 17.74 4.04
C PRO A 235 0.52 16.29 4.16
N VAL A 236 0.01 15.55 5.14
CA VAL A 236 0.29 14.12 5.34
C VAL A 236 -0.22 13.29 4.16
N MET A 237 -1.44 13.56 3.69
CA MET A 237 -2.01 12.89 2.51
C MET A 237 -1.17 13.13 1.26
N VAL A 238 -0.74 14.36 1.02
CA VAL A 238 0.12 14.72 -0.12
C VAL A 238 1.46 13.99 -0.05
N SER A 239 2.08 13.91 1.13
CA SER A 239 3.31 13.15 1.33
C SER A 239 3.10 11.65 1.05
N MET A 240 1.98 11.08 1.49
CA MET A 240 1.66 9.67 1.24
C MET A 240 1.37 9.38 -0.24
N PHE A 241 0.67 10.26 -0.95
CA PHE A 241 0.45 10.13 -2.40
C PHE A 241 1.77 10.20 -3.17
N SER A 242 2.69 11.07 -2.77
CA SER A 242 4.04 11.11 -3.35
C SER A 242 4.80 9.79 -3.12
N ILE A 243 4.70 9.20 -1.92
CA ILE A 243 5.31 7.89 -1.63
C ILE A 243 4.66 6.78 -2.46
N LEU A 244 3.33 6.74 -2.54
CA LEU A 244 2.60 5.77 -3.37
C LEU A 244 2.96 5.92 -4.85
N LEU A 245 3.07 7.15 -5.35
CA LEU A 245 3.49 7.45 -6.71
C LEU A 245 4.94 6.99 -6.95
N LEU A 246 5.86 7.23 -6.02
CA LEU A 246 7.24 6.75 -6.11
C LEU A 246 7.30 5.21 -6.14
N ILE A 247 6.49 4.55 -5.33
CA ILE A 247 6.36 3.08 -5.33
C ILE A 247 5.83 2.61 -6.70
N LEU A 248 4.76 3.23 -7.21
CA LEU A 248 4.20 2.91 -8.54
C LEU A 248 5.21 3.19 -9.67
N LEU A 249 6.00 4.25 -9.59
CA LEU A 249 7.02 4.59 -10.59
C LEU A 249 8.21 3.63 -10.54
N ALA A 250 8.66 3.22 -9.35
CA ALA A 250 9.68 2.18 -9.20
C ALA A 250 9.22 0.84 -9.79
N PHE A 251 7.93 0.51 -9.61
CA PHE A 251 7.33 -0.68 -10.21
C PHE A 251 7.10 -0.56 -11.72
N ALA A 252 6.69 0.62 -12.21
CA ALA A 252 6.57 0.87 -13.65
C ALA A 252 7.94 0.80 -14.34
N GLY A 253 9.01 1.30 -13.69
CA GLY A 253 10.38 1.23 -14.19
C GLY A 253 10.91 -0.19 -14.30
N THR A 254 10.64 -1.05 -13.32
CA THR A 254 10.99 -2.49 -13.40
C THR A 254 10.21 -3.21 -14.49
N TYR A 255 8.92 -2.91 -14.64
CA TYR A 255 8.08 -3.50 -15.69
C TYR A 255 8.49 -3.05 -17.10
N LEU A 256 8.80 -1.76 -17.31
CA LEU A 256 9.25 -1.25 -18.61
C LEU A 256 10.67 -1.72 -18.96
N GLY A 257 11.58 -1.76 -17.98
CA GLY A 257 12.96 -2.21 -18.19
C GLY A 257 13.05 -3.67 -18.65
N PHE A 258 12.06 -4.47 -18.30
CA PHE A 258 11.96 -5.86 -18.75
C PHE A 258 11.33 -6.02 -20.14
N ARG A 259 10.38 -5.15 -20.52
CA ARG A 259 9.78 -5.16 -21.87
C ARG A 259 10.74 -4.69 -22.98
N LEU A 260 11.81 -4.01 -22.60
CA LEU A 260 12.80 -3.43 -23.52
C LEU A 260 14.09 -4.27 -23.66
N ARG A 261 14.17 -5.42 -22.99
CA ARG A 261 15.27 -6.40 -23.12
C ARG A 261 14.78 -7.64 -23.84
#